data_AF-A0A4S2D7T4-F1
#
_entry.id   AF-A0A4S2D7T4-F1
#
_cell.length_a   1.000
_cell.length_b   1.000
_cell.length_c   1.000
_cell.angle_alpha   90.00
_cell.angle_beta   90.00
_cell.angle_gamma   90.00
#
_symmetry.space_group_name_H-M   'P 1'
#
loop_
_entity.id
_entity.type
_entity.pdbx_description
1 polymer ?
#
loop_
_entity_poly.entity_id
_entity_poly.type
_entity_poly.pdbx_seq_one_letter_code
_entity_poly.pdbx_strand_id
1 'polypeptide(L)' 'MDNAPQPPALPVDADSSLLEGLFELAVNGQTQGWEFDQIDNEVYARLLSTYGADSQQAA' A
#
# COMPACT_ATOMS: atom_id res chain seq x y z
N MET A 1 4.77 -36.00 6.91
CA MET A 1 4.22 -34.90 6.10
C MET A 1 4.06 -33.73 7.03
N ASP A 2 5.13 -32.96 7.19
CA ASP A 2 5.17 -31.78 8.06
C ASP A 2 4.22 -30.71 7.53
N ASN A 3 3.06 -30.59 8.17
CA ASN A 3 2.20 -29.42 8.04
C ASN A 3 2.71 -28.40 9.07
N ALA A 4 3.83 -27.76 8.78
CA ALA A 4 4.31 -26.64 9.57
C ALA A 4 3.32 -25.47 9.36
N PRO A 5 2.90 -24.77 10.42
CA PRO A 5 2.11 -23.55 10.26
C PRO A 5 2.95 -22.56 9.43
N GLN A 6 2.49 -22.28 8.22
CA GLN A 6 3.10 -21.29 7.35
C GLN A 6 3.05 -19.95 8.08
N PRO A 7 4.16 -19.18 8.18
CA PRO A 7 4.10 -17.83 8.72
C PRO A 7 3.07 -17.04 7.92
N PRO A 8 2.28 -16.15 8.55
CA PRO A 8 1.29 -15.35 7.82
C PRO A 8 2.03 -14.62 6.70
N ALA A 9 1.61 -14.83 5.46
CA ALA A 9 2.11 -14.09 4.31
C ALA A 9 1.98 -12.60 4.64
N LEU A 10 3.13 -11.93 4.77
CA LEU A 10 3.19 -10.54 5.17
C LEU A 10 2.45 -9.69 4.11
N PRO A 11 1.79 -8.59 4.49
CA PRO A 11 1.01 -7.72 3.59
C PRO A 11 1.82 -7.05 2.45
N VAL A 12 3.12 -7.34 2.32
CA VAL A 12 4.05 -6.78 1.33
C VAL A 12 3.60 -7.02 -0.11
N ASP A 13 3.00 -8.18 -0.40
CA ASP A 13 2.49 -8.47 -1.74
C ASP A 13 1.29 -7.58 -2.10
N ALA A 14 0.45 -7.26 -1.11
CA ALA A 14 -0.69 -6.36 -1.31
C ALA A 14 -0.26 -4.90 -1.49
N ASP A 15 0.77 -4.44 -0.77
CA ASP A 15 1.33 -3.10 -0.93
C ASP A 15 1.97 -2.92 -2.31
N SER A 16 2.66 -3.95 -2.80
CA SER A 16 3.33 -3.93 -4.10
C SER A 16 2.32 -3.82 -5.25
N SER A 17 1.25 -4.63 -5.24
CA SER A 17 0.19 -4.54 -6.25
C SER A 17 -0.58 -3.23 -6.22
N LEU A 18 -0.76 -2.64 -5.03
CA LEU A 18 -1.43 -1.35 -4.88
C LEU A 18 -0.59 -0.22 -5.51
N LEU A 19 0.72 -0.21 -5.25
CA LEU A 19 1.64 0.77 -5.83
C LEU A 19 1.79 0.60 -7.35
N GLU A 20 1.79 -0.64 -7.83
CA GLU A 20 1.81 -0.94 -9.27
C GLU A 20 0.56 -0.39 -9.97
N GLY A 21 -0.64 -0.62 -9.43
CA GLY A 21 -1.88 -0.05 -9.97
C GLY A 21 -1.89 1.48 -9.97
N LEU A 22 -1.38 2.13 -8.91
CA LEU A 22 -1.26 3.59 -8.88
C LEU A 22 -0.32 4.10 -9.97
N PHE A 23 0.81 3.43 -10.14
CA PHE A 23 1.81 3.76 -11.15
C PHE A 23 1.27 3.61 -12.57
N GLU A 24 0.58 2.50 -12.86
CA GLU A 24 -0.04 2.27 -14.17
C GLU A 24 -1.04 3.38 -14.51
N LEU A 25 -1.94 3.73 -13.58
CA LEU A 25 -2.91 4.79 -13.80
C LEU A 25 -2.25 6.16 -14.04
N ALA A 26 -1.20 6.47 -13.28
CA ALA A 26 -0.45 7.71 -13.44
C ALA A 26 0.25 7.80 -14.81
N VAL A 27 0.92 6.73 -15.24
CA VAL A 27 1.64 6.68 -16.53
C VAL A 27 0.68 6.71 -17.72
N ASN A 28 -0.50 6.09 -17.59
CA ASN A 28 -1.55 6.15 -18.60
C ASN A 28 -2.32 7.49 -18.60
N GLY A 29 -2.03 8.41 -17.68
CA GLY A 29 -2.70 9.70 -17.55
C GLY A 29 -4.12 9.61 -16.98
N GLN A 30 -4.49 8.48 -16.39
CA GLN A 30 -5.82 8.19 -15.84
C GLN A 30 -5.95 8.64 -14.37
N THR A 31 -5.46 9.83 -14.05
CA THR A 31 -5.40 10.36 -12.68
C THR A 31 -6.68 11.04 -12.18
N GLN A 32 -7.70 11.12 -13.03
CA GLN A 32 -8.99 11.80 -12.75
C GLN A 32 -10.13 10.80 -12.48
N GLY A 33 -9.81 9.50 -12.45
CA GLY A 33 -10.77 8.43 -12.26
C GLY A 33 -10.92 8.05 -10.78
N TRP A 34 -12.10 7.55 -10.43
CA TRP A 34 -12.40 7.04 -9.09
C TRP A 34 -11.44 5.95 -8.61
N GLU A 35 -10.89 5.17 -9.55
CA GLU A 35 -9.93 4.11 -9.28
C GLU A 35 -8.59 4.67 -8.79
N PHE A 36 -8.11 5.75 -9.42
CA PHE A 36 -6.89 6.44 -9.00
C PHE A 36 -7.05 7.00 -7.59
N ASP A 37 -8.16 7.70 -7.33
CA ASP A 37 -8.45 8.28 -6.02
C ASP A 37 -8.51 7.21 -4.93
N GLN A 38 -9.09 6.04 -5.23
CA GLN A 38 -9.19 4.95 -4.27
C GLN A 38 -7.81 4.39 -3.91
N ILE A 39 -6.99 4.11 -4.93
CA ILE A 39 -5.66 3.52 -4.74
C ILE A 39 -4.74 4.55 -4.06
N ASP A 40 -4.79 5.81 -4.46
CA ASP A 40 -4.00 6.91 -3.86
C ASP A 40 -4.30 7.08 -2.36
N ASN A 41 -5.58 7.10 -1.99
CA ASN A 41 -5.98 7.20 -0.58
C ASN A 41 -5.53 6.01 0.26
N GLU A 42 -5.60 4.79 -0.29
CA GLU A 42 -5.16 3.58 0.40
C GLU A 42 -3.64 3.60 0.60
N VAL A 43 -2.86 3.97 -0.43
CA VAL A 43 -1.41 4.12 -0.33
C VAL A 43 -1.06 5.19 0.71
N TYR A 44 -1.73 6.35 0.66
CA TYR A 44 -1.52 7.44 1.61
C TYR A 44 -1.79 7.00 3.05
N ALA A 45 -2.92 6.33 3.30
CA ALA A 45 -3.28 5.84 4.64
C ALA A 45 -2.25 4.85 5.20
N ARG A 46 -1.74 3.95 4.37
CA ARG A 46 -0.70 2.98 4.77
C ARG A 46 0.63 3.64 5.06
N LEU A 47 1.07 4.56 4.20
CA LEU A 47 2.28 5.35 4.41
C LEU A 47 2.17 6.18 5.69
N LEU A 48 1.03 6.84 5.92
CA LEU A 48 0.78 7.60 7.13
C LEU A 48 0.75 6.70 8.37
N SER A 49 0.16 5.51 8.30
CA SER A 49 0.18 4.56 9.41
C SER A 49 1.59 4.06 9.73
N THR A 50 2.44 3.90 8.71
CA THR A 50 3.79 3.34 8.86
C THR A 50 4.78 4.40 9.34
N TYR A 51 4.75 5.59 8.73
CA TYR A 51 5.76 6.63 8.94
C TYR A 51 5.21 7.86 9.67
N GLY A 52 3.89 8.05 9.73
CA GLY A 52 3.25 9.16 10.44
C GLY A 52 3.23 9.01 11.97
N ALA A 53 3.44 7.80 12.49
CA ALA A 53 3.63 7.58 13.92
C ALA A 53 5.06 7.89 14.40
N ASP A 54 6.07 7.73 13.53
CA ASP A 54 7.47 8.01 13.83
C ASP A 54 7.76 9.50 14.06
N SER A 55 6.89 10.39 13.55
CA SER A 55 7.01 11.84 13.78
C SER A 55 6.56 12.28 15.17
N GLN A 56 5.87 11.43 15.94
CA GLN A 56 5.42 11.75 17.31
C GLN A 56 6.22 11.05 18.41
N GLN A 57 7.07 10.06 18.08
CA GLN A 57 7.94 9.37 19.04
C GLN A 57 9.27 10.12 19.33
N ALA A 58 9.49 11.29 18.73
CA ALA A 58 10.68 12.13 18.90
C ALA A 58 10.41 13.48 19.60
N ALA A 59 9.49 13.52 20.57
CA ALA A 59 9.17 14.72 21.37
C ALA A 59 9.47 14.49 22.86
#